data_AF-A0A811QES3-F1
#
_entry.id   AF-A0A811QES3-F1
#
_cell.length_a   1.000
_cell.length_b   1.000
_cell.length_c   1.000
_cell.angle_alpha   90.00
_cell.angle_beta   90.00
_cell.angle_gamma   90.00
#
_symmetry.space_group_name_H-M   'P 1'
#
loop_
_entity.id
_entity.type
_entity.pdbx_description
1 polymer ?
#
loop_
_entity_poly.entity_id
_entity_poly.type
_entity_poly.pdbx_seq_one_letter_code
_entity_poly.pdbx_strand_id
1 'polypeptide(L)'
;MERRAQQPGDAQQPGKDGGGDSPPTPQPFLEVTCRSSGKVRRFAAGTTARYALHAINRKLEPGAPPALHVEAIRDGEELVSLGPSAVLADYSRG
;
A
#
# COMPACT_ATOMS: atom_id res chain seq x y z
N MET A 1 46.05 46.42 -38.30
CA MET A 1 44.78 45.86 -38.80
C MET A 1 43.94 45.51 -37.57
N GLU A 2 43.03 46.42 -37.22
CA GLU A 2 41.97 46.25 -36.20
C GLU A 2 40.98 45.18 -36.70
N ARG A 3 40.30 44.40 -35.85
CA ARG A 3 38.95 44.63 -35.23
C ARG A 3 38.61 43.29 -34.55
N ARG A 4 37.98 43.11 -33.37
CA ARG A 4 37.07 43.92 -32.55
C ARG A 4 36.97 43.26 -31.15
N ALA A 5 36.81 44.09 -30.14
CA ALA A 5 36.70 43.77 -28.71
C ALA A 5 35.30 43.26 -28.29
N GLN A 6 35.29 42.50 -27.18
CA GLN A 6 34.34 42.49 -26.03
C GLN A 6 32.82 42.33 -26.26
N GLN A 7 32.20 41.35 -25.58
CA GLN A 7 31.36 41.65 -24.40
C GLN A 7 31.05 40.42 -23.50
N PRO A 8 30.81 40.65 -22.18
CA PRO A 8 30.52 39.66 -21.13
C PRO A 8 29.01 39.58 -20.79
N GLY A 9 28.62 38.67 -19.91
CA GLY A 9 27.27 38.54 -19.34
C GLY A 9 26.82 37.07 -19.36
N ASP A 10 26.42 36.40 -18.29
CA ASP A 10 26.02 36.83 -16.96
C ASP A 10 26.31 35.70 -15.96
N ALA A 11 26.52 36.09 -14.72
CA ALA A 11 26.55 35.18 -13.59
C ALA A 11 25.19 34.51 -13.39
N GLN A 12 25.18 33.21 -13.09
CA GLN A 12 24.31 32.71 -12.03
C GLN A 12 24.97 31.53 -11.31
N GLN A 13 25.29 31.86 -10.07
CA GLN A 13 25.64 31.09 -8.89
C GLN A 13 24.82 29.81 -8.59
N PRO A 14 25.23 29.01 -7.57
CA PRO A 14 24.91 27.61 -7.39
C PRO A 14 23.51 27.35 -6.81
N GLY A 15 22.85 26.28 -7.25
CA GLY A 15 21.61 25.78 -6.66
C GLY A 15 21.81 24.32 -6.26
N LYS A 16 22.02 24.06 -4.97
CA LYS A 16 20.98 23.75 -3.97
C LYS A 16 20.54 22.29 -4.05
N ASP A 17 20.98 21.55 -3.05
CA ASP A 17 20.29 20.46 -2.36
C ASP A 17 18.91 20.12 -2.95
N GLY A 18 18.91 19.28 -3.98
CA GLY A 18 17.71 18.67 -4.53
C GLY A 18 17.44 17.34 -3.84
N GLY A 19 17.28 17.37 -2.51
CA GLY A 19 16.59 16.29 -1.82
C GLY A 19 15.25 16.11 -2.50
N GLY A 20 15.10 15.04 -3.26
CA GLY A 20 13.88 14.71 -3.97
C GLY A 20 12.77 14.46 -2.97
N ASP A 21 12.11 15.54 -2.54
CA ASP A 21 10.81 15.53 -1.87
C ASP A 21 9.76 15.14 -2.91
N SER A 22 9.86 13.90 -3.41
CA SER A 22 8.68 13.24 -3.96
C SER A 22 7.83 12.93 -2.75
N PRO A 23 6.58 13.44 -2.65
CA PRO A 23 5.70 13.06 -1.56
C PRO A 23 5.62 11.54 -1.55
N PRO A 24 5.71 10.89 -0.36
CA PRO A 24 5.66 9.43 -0.30
C PRO A 24 4.37 8.98 -0.98
N THR A 25 4.50 8.21 -2.07
CA THR A 25 3.35 7.62 -2.75
C THR A 25 2.53 6.86 -1.71
N PRO A 26 1.21 7.09 -1.60
CA PRO A 26 0.38 6.37 -0.64
C PRO A 26 0.59 4.87 -0.81
N GLN A 27 1.06 4.20 0.24
CA GLN A 27 1.28 2.76 0.17
C GLN A 27 -0.08 2.08 -0.03
N PRO A 28 -0.22 1.18 -1.02
CA PRO A 28 -1.49 0.52 -1.27
C PRO A 28 -1.87 -0.33 -0.05
N PHE A 29 -3.14 -0.21 0.35
CA PHE A 29 -3.72 -1.03 1.41
C PHE A 29 -4.89 -1.85 0.85
N LEU A 30 -5.11 -3.01 1.48
CA LEU A 30 -6.19 -3.93 1.17
C LEU A 30 -7.17 -3.94 2.34
N GLU A 31 -8.45 -3.90 2.03
CA GLU A 31 -9.52 -3.98 3.01
C GLU A 31 -9.94 -5.42 3.23
N VAL A 32 -10.00 -5.83 4.49
CA VAL A 32 -10.48 -7.14 4.93
C VAL A 32 -11.66 -6.93 5.87
N THR A 33 -12.80 -7.47 5.47
CA THR A 33 -14.04 -7.41 6.25
C THR A 33 -14.23 -8.70 7.03
N CYS A 34 -14.33 -8.59 8.36
CA CYS A 34 -14.64 -9.73 9.21
C CYS A 34 -16.15 -9.95 9.23
N ARG A 35 -16.65 -11.00 8.56
CA ARG A 35 -18.10 -11.28 8.47
C ARG A 35 -18.80 -11.42 9.82
N SER A 36 -18.15 -12.04 10.81
CA SER A 36 -18.76 -12.25 12.13
C SER A 36 -18.91 -10.98 12.96
N SER A 37 -18.08 -9.95 12.72
CA SER A 37 -18.11 -8.70 13.48
C SER A 37 -18.54 -7.48 12.65
N GLY A 38 -18.66 -7.60 11.33
CA GLY A 38 -18.92 -6.49 10.41
C GLY A 38 -17.78 -5.47 10.30
N LYS A 39 -16.68 -5.64 11.06
CA LYS A 39 -15.59 -4.66 11.09
C LYS A 39 -14.71 -4.79 9.85
N VAL A 40 -14.41 -3.66 9.21
CA VAL A 40 -13.46 -3.53 8.10
C VAL A 40 -12.10 -3.11 8.62
N ARG A 41 -11.03 -3.69 8.08
CA ARG A 41 -9.64 -3.36 8.46
C ARG A 41 -8.75 -3.25 7.24
N ARG A 42 -7.79 -2.33 7.32
CA ARG A 42 -6.80 -2.09 6.27
C ARG A 42 -5.48 -2.77 6.62
N PHE A 43 -4.93 -3.49 5.67
CA PHE A 43 -3.63 -4.14 5.75
C PHE A 43 -2.75 -3.69 4.59
N ALA A 44 -1.44 -3.60 4.81
CA ALA A 44 -0.52 -3.36 3.70
C ALA A 44 -0.54 -4.58 2.74
N ALA A 45 -0.43 -4.32 1.44
CA ALA A 45 -0.21 -5.39 0.46
C ALA A 45 1.02 -6.24 0.85
N GLY A 46 0.95 -7.55 0.67
CA GLY A 46 2.01 -8.48 1.09
C GLY A 46 1.87 -9.00 2.53
N THR A 47 0.93 -8.47 3.32
CA THR A 47 0.61 -9.02 4.65
C THR A 47 0.17 -10.47 4.53
N THR A 48 0.63 -11.38 5.39
CA THR A 48 0.17 -12.77 5.36
C THR A 48 -1.26 -12.91 5.90
N ALA A 49 -2.04 -13.85 5.33
CA ALA A 49 -3.38 -14.18 5.81
C ALA A 49 -3.37 -14.57 7.30
N ARG A 50 -2.33 -15.28 7.75
CA ARG A 50 -2.13 -15.59 9.17
C ARG A 50 -2.06 -14.35 10.05
N TYR A 51 -1.27 -13.36 9.65
CA TYR A 51 -1.15 -12.13 10.43
C TYR A 51 -2.45 -11.32 10.42
N ALA A 52 -3.14 -11.27 9.27
CA ALA A 52 -4.43 -10.61 9.16
C ALA A 52 -5.48 -11.23 10.11
N LEU A 53 -5.61 -12.57 10.13
CA LEU A 53 -6.49 -13.29 11.06
C LEU A 53 -6.16 -12.99 12.52
N HIS A 54 -4.87 -13.03 12.86
CA HIS A 54 -4.41 -12.71 14.21
C HIS A 54 -4.81 -11.28 14.64
N ALA A 55 -4.57 -10.30 13.77
CA ALA A 55 -4.91 -8.90 14.04
C ALA A 55 -6.42 -8.65 14.13
N ILE A 56 -7.22 -9.37 13.34
CA ILE A 56 -8.69 -9.35 13.41
C ILE A 56 -9.15 -9.92 14.74
N ASN A 57 -8.74 -11.15 15.06
CA ASN A 57 -9.20 -11.89 16.24
C ASN A 57 -8.84 -11.20 17.55
N ARG A 58 -7.70 -10.50 17.61
CA ARG A 58 -7.31 -9.71 18.80
C ARG A 58 -8.22 -8.54 19.15
N LYS A 59 -9.06 -8.09 18.22
CA LYS A 59 -9.93 -6.91 18.42
C LYS A 59 -11.39 -7.25 18.13
N LEU A 60 -11.76 -8.51 18.36
CA LEU A 60 -13.15 -8.95 18.39
C LEU A 60 -13.77 -8.55 19.73
N GLU A 61 -15.07 -8.31 19.72
CA GLU A 61 -15.82 -8.10 20.96
C GLU A 61 -15.86 -9.41 21.77
N PRO A 62 -15.92 -9.34 23.11
CA PRO A 62 -16.13 -10.52 23.94
C PRO A 62 -17.35 -11.32 23.48
N GLY A 63 -17.18 -12.63 23.26
CA GLY A 63 -18.24 -13.52 22.80
C GLY A 63 -18.44 -13.60 21.28
N ALA A 64 -17.77 -12.75 20.48
CA ALA A 64 -17.80 -12.89 19.03
C ALA A 64 -16.97 -14.12 18.57
N PRO A 65 -17.47 -14.92 17.60
CA PRO A 65 -16.74 -16.09 17.14
C PRO A 65 -15.48 -15.66 16.36
N PRO A 66 -14.35 -16.37 16.55
CA PRO A 66 -13.10 -16.05 15.86
C PRO A 66 -13.23 -16.26 14.35
N ALA A 67 -12.56 -15.40 13.58
CA ALA A 67 -12.36 -15.63 12.16
C ALA A 67 -11.41 -16.82 11.94
N LEU A 68 -11.75 -17.69 10.98
CA LEU A 68 -11.04 -18.94 10.72
C LEU A 68 -10.14 -18.88 9.49
N HIS A 69 -10.61 -18.23 8.41
CA HIS A 69 -9.89 -18.07 7.15
C HIS A 69 -10.12 -16.68 6.58
N VAL A 70 -9.23 -16.28 5.66
CA VAL A 70 -9.39 -15.08 4.85
C VAL A 70 -9.74 -15.53 3.45
N GLU A 71 -10.70 -14.84 2.83
CA GLU A 71 -11.10 -15.08 1.45
C GLU A 71 -10.80 -13.84 0.62
N ALA A 72 -10.32 -14.04 -0.60
CA ALA A 72 -10.29 -13.02 -1.62
C ALA A 72 -11.62 -13.00 -2.37
N ILE A 73 -12.12 -11.79 -2.65
CA ILE A 73 -13.37 -11.57 -3.39
C ILE A 73 -13.02 -10.92 -4.72
N ARG A 74 -13.50 -11.50 -5.81
CA ARG A 74 -13.52 -10.88 -7.15
C ARG A 74 -14.96 -10.90 -7.65
N ASP A 75 -15.40 -9.80 -8.23
CA ASP A 75 -16.78 -9.68 -8.73
C ASP A 75 -17.05 -10.75 -9.79
N GLY A 76 -18.15 -11.48 -9.64
CA GLY A 76 -18.54 -12.56 -10.54
C GLY A 76 -17.78 -13.89 -10.39
N GLU A 77 -16.88 -14.03 -9.41
CA GLU A 77 -16.13 -15.27 -9.15
C GLU A 77 -16.42 -15.87 -7.78
N GLU A 78 -16.09 -17.16 -7.63
CA GLU A 78 -16.14 -17.87 -6.35
C GLU A 78 -15.08 -17.32 -5.38
N LEU A 79 -15.43 -17.24 -4.10
CA LEU A 79 -14.52 -16.80 -3.04
C LEU A 79 -13.31 -17.73 -2.95
N VAL A 80 -12.11 -17.15 -3.03
CA VAL A 80 -10.87 -17.93 -2.93
C VAL A 80 -10.35 -17.92 -1.50
N SER A 81 -10.34 -19.09 -0.85
CA SER A 81 -9.75 -19.25 0.48
C SER A 81 -8.23 -19.14 0.45
N LEU A 82 -7.68 -18.24 1.26
CA LEU A 82 -6.25 -18.02 1.36
C LEU A 82 -5.64 -18.92 2.45
N GLY A 83 -4.61 -19.69 2.09
CA GLY A 83 -3.81 -20.43 3.05
C GLY A 83 -3.06 -19.50 4.01
N PRO A 84 -2.65 -19.97 5.21
CA PRO A 84 -2.04 -19.10 6.23
C PRO A 84 -0.79 -18.32 5.77
N SER A 85 0.01 -18.90 4.87
CA SER A 85 1.21 -18.29 4.30
C SER A 85 0.93 -17.43 3.07
N ALA A 86 -0.28 -17.47 2.52
CA ALA A 86 -0.64 -16.65 1.37
C ALA A 86 -0.62 -15.17 1.75
N VAL A 87 -0.18 -14.33 0.82
CA VAL A 87 -0.15 -12.88 1.00
C VAL A 87 -1.45 -12.26 0.55
N LEU A 88 -1.91 -11.24 1.26
CA LEU A 88 -2.98 -10.38 0.80
C LEU A 88 -2.46 -9.58 -0.41
N ALA A 89 -3.14 -9.75 -1.53
CA ALA A 89 -2.87 -9.07 -2.79
C ALA A 89 -4.19 -8.59 -3.40
N ASP A 90 -4.08 -7.66 -4.34
CA ASP A 90 -5.21 -7.32 -5.20
C ASP A 90 -5.36 -8.39 -6.29
N TYR A 91 -6.41 -9.21 -6.16
CA TYR A 91 -6.72 -10.30 -7.09
C TYR A 91 -7.58 -9.83 -8.28
N SER A 92 -7.87 -8.54 -8.43
CA SER A 92 -8.62 -8.01 -9.58
C SER A 92 -7.83 -8.07 -10.89
N ARG A 93 -6.49 -8.06 -10.82
CA ARG A 93 -5.58 -8.22 -11.96
C ARG A 93 -5.17 -9.69 -12.11
N GLY A 94 -6.10 -10.49 -12.61
CA GLY A 94 -5.93 -11.91 -12.92
C GLY A 94 -6.91 -12.34 -13.99
#